data_AF-A0A6L2NJL6-F1
#
_entry.id   AF-A0A6L2NJL6-F1
#
_cell.length_a   1.000
_cell.length_b   1.000
_cell.length_c   1.000
_cell.angle_alpha   90.00
_cell.angle_beta   90.00
_cell.angle_gamma   90.00
#
_symmetry.space_group_name_H-M   'P 1'
#
loop_
_entity.id
_entity.type
_entity.pdbx_description
1 polymer ?
#
loop_
_entity_poly.entity_id
_entity_poly.type
_entity_poly.pdbx_seq_one_letter_code
_entity_poly.pdbx_strand_id
1 'polypeptide(L)'
;MAGPVAGNQIAMWVFDDLVDFCRETSIARCMKFFFEQQIFDRRRFINRMREELQTSTNLLGQLTALIAELEAFPDPGEVFDKLMCLRDDVRDEQARVEDLNDCTARAQEKIEIKEEHVRVMEAEDDDG
;
A
#
# COMPACT_ATOMS: atom_id res chain seq x y z
N MET A 1 21.25 -17.98 -30.77
CA MET A 1 21.52 -18.68 -29.50
C MET A 1 21.30 -17.68 -28.38
N ALA A 2 20.12 -17.67 -27.75
CA ALA A 2 19.87 -16.82 -26.59
C ALA A 2 20.49 -17.50 -25.36
N GLY A 3 21.43 -16.83 -24.69
CA GLY A 3 22.03 -17.33 -23.45
C GLY A 3 21.02 -17.37 -22.31
N PRO A 4 21.23 -18.21 -21.29
CA PRO A 4 20.32 -18.32 -20.17
C PRO A 4 20.25 -16.98 -19.43
N VAL A 5 19.04 -16.43 -19.30
CA VAL A 5 18.75 -15.26 -18.47
C VAL A 5 19.14 -15.64 -17.06
N ALA A 6 20.16 -14.98 -16.51
CA ALA A 6 20.55 -15.07 -15.10
C ALA A 6 19.45 -14.41 -14.24
N GLY A 7 18.29 -15.05 -14.18
CA GLY A 7 17.22 -14.73 -13.27
C GLY A 7 17.65 -15.12 -11.86
N ASN A 8 17.43 -14.22 -10.92
CA ASN A 8 17.79 -14.28 -9.50
C ASN A 8 17.72 -15.71 -8.90
N GLN A 9 18.88 -16.37 -8.76
CA GLN A 9 18.99 -17.76 -8.26
C GLN A 9 18.36 -17.95 -6.88
N ILE A 10 18.33 -16.90 -6.06
CA ILE A 10 17.67 -16.91 -4.75
C ILE A 10 16.16 -17.10 -4.88
N ALA A 11 15.53 -16.46 -5.87
CA ALA A 11 14.11 -16.66 -6.12
C ALA A 11 13.81 -18.11 -6.54
N MET A 12 14.70 -18.69 -7.36
CA MET A 12 14.58 -20.08 -7.81
C MET A 12 14.66 -21.07 -6.63
N TRP A 13 15.60 -20.87 -5.70
CA TRP A 13 15.72 -21.72 -4.51
C TRP A 13 14.52 -21.58 -3.56
N VAL A 14 13.99 -20.37 -3.37
CA VAL A 14 12.78 -20.17 -2.58
C VAL A 14 11.57 -20.87 -3.21
N PHE A 15 11.49 -20.92 -4.55
CA PHE A 15 10.44 -21.67 -5.24
C PHE A 15 10.61 -23.18 -5.09
N ASP A 16 11.82 -23.70 -5.21
CA ASP A 16 12.09 -25.14 -5.03
C ASP A 16 11.77 -25.58 -3.59
N ASP A 17 12.19 -24.82 -2.57
CA ASP A 17 11.85 -25.08 -1.16
C ASP A 17 10.33 -25.00 -0.91
N LEU A 18 9.63 -24.08 -1.56
CA LEU A 18 8.18 -23.93 -1.47
C LEU A 18 7.44 -25.10 -2.14
N VAL A 19 7.94 -25.57 -3.28
CA VAL A 19 7.41 -26.73 -4.00
C VAL A 19 7.62 -27.99 -3.17
N ASP A 20 8.80 -28.17 -2.57
CA ASP A 20 9.09 -29.29 -1.68
C ASP A 20 8.23 -29.23 -0.41
N PHE A 21 8.07 -28.04 0.21
CA PHE A 21 7.13 -27.83 1.31
C PHE A 21 5.69 -28.21 0.95
N CYS A 22 5.21 -27.84 -0.25
CA CYS A 22 3.88 -28.24 -0.72
C CYS A 22 3.76 -29.70 -1.12
N ARG A 23 4.87 -30.35 -1.42
CA ARG A 23 4.91 -31.79 -1.70
C ARG A 23 4.88 -32.63 -0.41
N GLU A 24 5.41 -32.08 0.68
CA GLU A 24 5.48 -32.71 2.00
C GLU A 24 4.27 -32.39 2.90
N THR A 25 3.46 -31.38 2.55
CA THR A 25 2.33 -30.91 3.36
C THR A 25 0.96 -31.06 2.66
N SER A 26 -0.13 -30.89 3.42
CA SER A 26 -1.48 -30.87 2.84
C SER A 26 -1.70 -29.61 2.00
N ILE A 27 -2.57 -29.70 1.00
CA ILE A 27 -2.99 -28.55 0.18
C ILE A 27 -3.48 -27.39 1.07
N ALA A 28 -4.17 -27.69 2.17
CA ALA A 28 -4.63 -26.69 3.15
C ALA A 28 -3.45 -25.93 3.81
N ARG A 29 -2.40 -26.63 4.26
CA ARG A 29 -1.21 -26.00 4.84
C ARG A 29 -0.48 -25.09 3.85
N CYS A 30 -0.39 -25.50 2.58
CA CYS A 30 0.18 -24.62 1.57
C CYS A 30 -0.68 -23.39 1.29
N MET A 31 -2.00 -23.54 1.16
CA MET A 31 -2.88 -22.38 0.97
C MET A 31 -2.82 -21.40 2.16
N LYS A 32 -2.78 -21.93 3.39
CA LYS A 32 -2.60 -21.14 4.60
C LYS A 32 -1.33 -20.29 4.55
N PHE A 33 -0.18 -20.89 4.24
CA PHE A 33 1.08 -20.17 4.12
C PHE A 33 1.00 -19.03 3.09
N PHE A 34 0.40 -19.28 1.92
CA PHE A 34 0.22 -18.24 0.90
C PHE A 34 -0.71 -17.10 1.36
N PHE A 35 -1.75 -17.39 2.13
CA PHE A 35 -2.62 -16.35 2.67
C PHE A 35 -1.94 -15.53 3.75
N GLU A 36 -1.19 -16.16 4.66
CA GLU A 36 -0.38 -15.49 5.67
C GLU A 36 0.66 -14.56 5.03
N GLN A 37 1.39 -15.04 4.02
CA GLN A 37 2.34 -14.21 3.26
C GLN A 37 1.64 -13.01 2.61
N GLN A 38 0.48 -13.22 1.98
CA GLN A 38 -0.27 -12.13 1.36
C GLN A 38 -0.85 -11.15 2.38
N ILE A 39 -1.23 -11.60 3.58
CA ILE A 39 -1.64 -10.71 4.69
C ILE A 39 -0.44 -9.86 5.13
N PHE A 40 0.71 -10.48 5.33
CA PHE A 40 1.94 -9.79 5.72
C PHE A 40 2.32 -8.70 4.71
N ASP A 41 2.36 -9.03 3.42
CA ASP A 41 2.70 -8.08 2.36
C ASP A 41 1.69 -6.92 2.27
N ARG A 42 0.40 -7.21 2.47
CA ARG A 42 -0.64 -6.17 2.51
C ARG A 42 -0.53 -5.25 3.72
N ARG A 43 -0.20 -5.78 4.90
CA ARG A 43 0.06 -4.97 6.11
C ARG A 43 1.25 -4.04 5.89
N ARG A 44 2.32 -4.54 5.26
CA ARG A 44 3.48 -3.72 4.87
C ARG A 44 3.09 -2.63 3.88
N PHE A 45 2.28 -2.95 2.87
CA PHE A 45 1.75 -1.98 1.93
C PHE A 45 0.95 -0.88 2.64
N ILE A 46 0.00 -1.24 3.51
CA ILE A 46 -0.80 -0.27 4.28
C ILE A 46 0.07 0.67 5.10
N ASN A 47 1.08 0.16 5.79
CA ASN A 47 1.97 1.00 6.59
C ASN A 47 2.67 2.06 5.72
N ARG A 48 3.15 1.66 4.54
CA ARG A 48 3.73 2.60 3.57
C ARG A 48 2.71 3.62 3.06
N MET A 49 1.48 3.20 2.77
CA MET A 49 0.43 4.13 2.33
C MET A 49 0.07 5.15 3.41
N ARG A 50 0.09 4.75 4.69
CA ARG A 50 -0.13 5.66 5.82
C ARG A 50 1.00 6.67 6.00
N GLU A 51 2.25 6.26 5.78
CA GLU A 51 3.40 7.18 5.78
C GLU A 51 3.29 8.24 4.67
N GLU A 52 2.91 7.82 3.46
CA GLU A 52 2.64 8.72 2.33
C GLU A 52 1.45 9.64 2.64
N LEU A 53 0.36 9.10 3.19
CA LEU A 53 -0.82 9.87 3.57
C LEU A 53 -0.48 10.96 4.59
N GLN A 54 0.37 10.64 5.57
CA GLN A 54 0.84 11.62 6.54
C GLN A 54 1.68 12.71 5.88
N THR A 55 2.54 12.33 4.94
CA THR A 55 3.37 13.27 4.17
C THR A 55 2.50 14.23 3.34
N SER A 56 1.52 13.69 2.61
CA SER A 56 0.54 14.45 1.83
C SER A 56 -0.30 15.39 2.69
N THR A 57 -0.77 14.90 3.85
CA THR A 57 -1.53 15.72 4.81
C THR A 57 -0.69 16.88 5.35
N ASN A 58 0.58 16.63 5.67
CA ASN A 58 1.50 17.68 6.10
C ASN A 58 1.73 18.73 4.99
N LEU A 59 1.88 18.29 3.74
CA LEU A 59 2.02 19.18 2.59
C LEU A 59 0.78 20.06 2.40
N LEU A 60 -0.43 19.50 2.49
CA LEU A 60 -1.67 20.27 2.47
C LEU A 60 -1.71 21.36 3.53
N GLY A 61 -1.26 21.04 4.75
CA GLY A 61 -1.12 22.02 5.81
C GLY A 61 -0.16 23.18 5.45
N GLN A 62 0.99 22.86 4.85
CA GLN A 62 1.96 23.86 4.40
C GLN A 62 1.42 24.72 3.25
N LEU A 63 0.79 24.12 2.25
CA LEU A 63 0.18 24.85 1.12
C LEU A 63 -0.93 25.78 1.61
N THR A 64 -1.78 25.31 2.53
CA THR A 64 -2.85 26.11 3.13
C THR A 64 -2.30 27.32 3.89
N ALA A 65 -1.22 27.13 4.65
CA ALA A 65 -0.56 28.23 5.35
C ALA A 65 0.05 29.24 4.38
N LEU A 66 0.73 28.78 3.33
CA LEU A 66 1.33 29.64 2.31
C LEU A 66 0.25 30.45 1.55
N ILE A 67 -0.88 29.83 1.23
CA ILE A 67 -2.02 30.55 0.63
C ILE A 67 -2.49 31.67 1.56
N ALA A 68 -2.65 31.40 2.86
CA ALA A 68 -3.07 32.41 3.82
C ALA A 68 -2.08 33.57 3.95
N GLU A 69 -0.77 33.29 3.92
CA GLU A 69 0.28 34.32 3.92
C GLU A 69 0.22 35.20 2.65
N LEU A 70 0.02 34.59 1.49
CA LEU A 70 -0.10 35.32 0.22
C LEU A 70 -1.40 36.11 0.13
N GLU A 71 -2.51 35.61 0.68
CA GLU A 71 -3.78 36.34 0.76
C GLU A 71 -3.69 37.58 1.67
N ALA A 72 -2.77 37.56 2.65
CA ALA A 72 -2.47 38.71 3.50
C ALA A 72 -1.52 39.73 2.85
N PHE A 73 -1.02 39.45 1.62
CA PHE A 73 -0.05 40.31 0.96
C PHE A 73 -0.68 41.64 0.50
N PRO A 74 0.00 42.80 0.63
CA PRO A 74 -0.62 44.11 0.38
C PRO A 74 -1.00 44.38 -1.08
N ASP A 75 -0.33 43.73 -2.03
CA ASP A 75 -0.64 43.81 -3.46
C ASP A 75 -1.21 42.49 -3.97
N PRO A 76 -2.55 42.38 -4.08
CA PRO A 76 -3.20 41.19 -4.61
C PRO A 76 -2.82 40.86 -6.05
N GLY A 77 -2.45 41.87 -6.85
CA GLY A 77 -2.10 41.68 -8.26
C GLY A 77 -0.81 40.87 -8.44
N GLU A 78 0.16 41.06 -7.54
CA GLU A 78 1.46 40.37 -7.58
C GLU A 78 1.37 38.88 -7.22
N VAL A 79 0.37 38.51 -6.40
CA VAL A 79 0.23 37.15 -5.85
C VAL A 79 -0.86 36.34 -6.53
N PHE A 80 -1.71 36.94 -7.37
CA PHE A 80 -2.89 36.30 -7.95
C PHE A 80 -2.56 35.00 -8.70
N ASP A 81 -1.63 35.03 -9.65
CA ASP A 81 -1.28 33.85 -10.45
C ASP A 81 -0.69 32.73 -9.56
N LYS A 82 0.12 33.10 -8.57
CA LYS A 82 0.72 32.16 -7.61
C LYS A 82 -0.36 31.52 -6.74
N LEU A 83 -1.35 32.28 -6.28
CA LEU A 83 -2.49 31.77 -5.51
C LEU A 83 -3.33 30.78 -6.33
N MET A 84 -3.53 31.04 -7.62
CA MET A 84 -4.22 30.11 -8.50
C MET A 84 -3.45 28.79 -8.64
N CYS A 85 -2.14 28.84 -8.89
CA CYS A 85 -1.30 27.64 -8.92
C CYS A 85 -1.35 26.85 -7.60
N LEU A 86 -1.20 27.52 -6.46
CA LEU A 86 -1.22 26.84 -5.15
C LEU A 86 -2.59 26.21 -4.84
N ARG A 87 -3.68 26.83 -5.28
CA ARG A 87 -5.02 26.24 -5.13
C ARG A 87 -5.19 25.01 -6.01
N ASP A 88 -4.58 24.99 -7.19
CA ASP A 88 -4.54 23.81 -8.05
C ASP A 88 -3.74 22.70 -7.36
N ASP A 89 -2.54 23.00 -6.83
CA ASP A 89 -1.71 22.06 -6.07
C ASP A 89 -2.45 21.49 -4.86
N VAL A 90 -3.23 22.31 -4.14
CA VAL A 90 -4.06 21.85 -3.01
C VAL A 90 -5.12 20.85 -3.48
N ARG A 91 -5.77 21.08 -4.63
CA ARG A 91 -6.78 20.15 -5.16
C ARG A 91 -6.15 18.83 -5.59
N ASP A 92 -5.00 18.89 -6.25
CA ASP A 92 -4.27 17.70 -6.67
C ASP A 92 -3.82 16.86 -5.46
N GLU A 93 -3.30 17.52 -4.42
CA GLU A 93 -2.86 16.82 -3.20
C GLU A 93 -4.04 16.30 -2.37
N GLN A 94 -5.19 16.99 -2.38
CA GLN A 94 -6.44 16.47 -1.79
C GLN A 94 -6.93 15.20 -2.49
N ALA A 95 -6.92 15.19 -3.83
CA ALA A 95 -7.27 14.01 -4.61
C ALA A 95 -6.32 12.85 -4.31
N ARG A 96 -5.02 13.14 -4.18
CA ARG A 96 -4.03 12.13 -3.76
C ARG A 96 -4.33 11.58 -2.38
N VAL A 97 -4.67 12.41 -1.39
CA VAL A 97 -5.06 11.97 -0.04
C VAL A 97 -6.27 11.04 -0.09
N GLU A 98 -7.28 11.35 -0.91
CA GLU A 98 -8.44 10.49 -1.13
C GLU A 98 -8.02 9.13 -1.72
N ASP A 99 -7.21 9.14 -2.80
CA ASP A 99 -6.70 7.92 -3.43
C ASP A 99 -5.90 7.02 -2.48
N LEU A 100 -5.06 7.61 -1.62
CA LEU A 100 -4.27 6.89 -0.62
C LEU A 100 -5.17 6.22 0.44
N ASN A 101 -6.22 6.91 0.89
CA ASN A 101 -7.20 6.36 1.83
C ASN A 101 -7.98 5.21 1.20
N ASP A 102 -8.45 5.38 -0.04
CA ASP A 102 -9.14 4.36 -0.82
C ASP A 102 -8.29 3.10 -0.99
N CYS A 103 -7.01 3.27 -1.35
CA CYS A 103 -6.07 2.17 -1.48
C CYS A 103 -5.86 1.45 -0.15
N THR A 104 -5.80 2.20 0.95
CA THR A 104 -5.66 1.64 2.31
C THR A 104 -6.88 0.82 2.69
N ALA A 105 -8.09 1.35 2.48
CA ALA A 105 -9.35 0.66 2.78
C ALA A 105 -9.49 -0.64 1.97
N ARG A 106 -9.24 -0.60 0.66
CA ARG A 106 -9.26 -1.81 -0.20
C ARG A 106 -8.22 -2.83 0.22
N ALA A 107 -7.06 -2.40 0.73
CA ALA A 107 -6.05 -3.32 1.24
C ALA A 107 -6.46 -3.96 2.57
N GLN A 108 -7.14 -3.22 3.45
CA GLN A 108 -7.67 -3.72 4.71
C GLN A 108 -8.76 -4.77 4.50
N GLU A 109 -9.73 -4.52 3.61
CA GLU A 109 -10.77 -5.49 3.26
C GLU A 109 -10.16 -6.82 2.78
N LYS A 110 -9.12 -6.75 1.93
CA LYS A 110 -8.42 -7.94 1.43
C LYS A 110 -7.60 -8.66 2.51
N ILE A 111 -7.21 -7.98 3.58
CA ILE A 111 -6.60 -8.62 4.75
C ILE A 111 -7.68 -9.36 5.52
N GLU A 112 -8.80 -8.71 5.85
CA GLU A 112 -9.89 -9.31 6.62
C GLU A 112 -10.41 -10.60 5.97
N ILE A 113 -10.66 -10.58 4.65
CA ILE A 113 -11.09 -11.77 3.90
C ILE A 113 -10.09 -12.92 4.07
N LYS A 114 -8.79 -12.63 4.01
CA LYS A 114 -7.75 -13.66 4.09
C LYS A 114 -7.51 -14.15 5.51
N GLU A 115 -7.61 -13.27 6.50
CA GLU A 115 -7.54 -13.64 7.91
C GLU A 115 -8.68 -14.60 8.25
N GLU A 116 -9.88 -14.37 7.70
CA GLU A 116 -11.00 -15.30 7.86
C GLU A 116 -10.73 -16.64 7.17
N HIS A 117 -10.20 -16.66 5.94
CA HIS A 117 -9.81 -17.92 5.30
C HIS A 117 -8.75 -18.69 6.10
N VAL A 118 -7.75 -18.02 6.67
CA VAL A 118 -6.74 -18.64 7.53
C VAL A 118 -7.40 -19.24 8.78
N ARG A 119 -8.31 -18.50 9.43
CA ARG A 119 -9.04 -18.97 10.61
C ARG A 119 -9.86 -20.22 10.33
N VAL A 120 -10.55 -20.29 9.19
CA VAL A 120 -11.32 -21.47 8.78
C VAL A 120 -10.41 -22.69 8.61
N MET A 121 -9.26 -22.53 7.93
CA MET A 121 -8.30 -23.62 7.75
C MET A 121 -7.68 -24.09 9.08
N GLU A 122 -7.50 -23.20 10.06
CA GLU A 122 -7.03 -23.58 11.40
C GLU A 122 -8.06 -24.42 12.16
N ALA A 123 -9.34 -24.09 12.05
CA ALA A 123 -10.40 -24.84 12.70
C ALA A 123 -10.58 -26.26 12.10
N GLU A 124 -10.38 -26.42 10.78
CA GLU A 124 -10.47 -27.71 10.10
C GLU A 124 -9.29 -28.64 10.42
N ASP A 125 -8.11 -28.10 10.72
CA ASP A 125 -6.92 -28.87 11.13
C ASP A 125 -7.01 -29.39 12.59
N ASP A 126 -7.81 -28.74 13.45
CA ASP A 126 -7.98 -29.11 14.87
C ASP A 126 -9.07 -30.18 15.15
N ASP A 127 -9.93 -30.46 14.17
CA ASP A 127 -11.04 -31.45 14.27
C ASP A 127 -10.63 -32.87 13.77
N GLY A 128 -9.34 -33.11 13.50
CA GLY A 128 -8.77 -34.34 12.91
C GLY A 128 -7.99 -35.26 13.86
#